data_AF-A0AAV6YZ42-F1
#
_entry.id   AF-A0AAV6YZ42-F1
#
_cell.length_a   1.000
_cell.length_b   1.000
_cell.length_c   1.000
_cell.angle_alpha   90.00
_cell.angle_beta   90.00
_cell.angle_gamma   90.00
#
_symmetry.space_group_name_H-M   'P 1'
#
loop_
_entity.id
_entity.type
_entity.pdbx_description
1 polymer ?
#
loop_
_entity_poly.entity_id
_entity_poly.type
_entity_poly.pdbx_seq_one_letter_code
_entity_poly.pdbx_strand_id
1 'polypeptide(L)'
;MPCLAVYTDGLIHRAKLQSIKSYDPVTCVVEFVDYGSTKVLDTSGIFQLPLSLIEYPAKAIKVKLAGFKPPKEDFETQRVPYCPKWSMRALTEMMDLVAEKTFSVACIVRVFHTT
;
A
#
# COMPACT_ATOMS: atom_id res chain seq x y z
N MET A 1 6.77 11.63 -4.54
CA MET A 1 8.18 11.97 -4.29
C MET A 1 8.77 10.96 -3.31
N PRO A 2 9.90 10.28 -3.60
CA PRO A 2 10.55 9.37 -2.66
C PRO A 2 11.01 10.11 -1.39
N CYS A 3 10.85 9.49 -0.24
CA CYS A 3 11.24 10.05 1.06
C CYS A 3 11.55 8.93 2.06
N LEU A 4 12.00 9.33 3.23
CA LEU A 4 12.01 8.50 4.43
C LEU A 4 10.88 8.98 5.36
N ALA A 5 10.31 8.06 6.13
CA ALA A 5 9.22 8.39 7.06
C ALA A 5 9.24 7.52 8.33
N VAL A 6 8.76 8.07 9.45
CA VAL A 6 8.63 7.33 10.71
C VAL A 6 7.42 6.38 10.67
N TYR A 7 7.68 5.09 10.84
CA TYR A 7 6.63 4.05 10.83
C TYR A 7 6.01 3.85 12.21
N THR A 8 5.17 2.82 12.38
CA THR A 8 4.49 2.52 13.65
C THR A 8 5.41 1.92 14.71
N ASP A 9 6.54 1.36 14.30
CA ASP A 9 7.60 0.83 15.18
C ASP A 9 8.55 1.92 15.70
N GLY A 10 8.36 3.18 15.28
CA GLY A 10 9.24 4.30 15.62
C GLY A 10 10.53 4.35 14.79
N LEU A 11 10.74 3.42 13.87
CA LEU A 11 11.90 3.40 12.98
C LEU A 11 11.63 4.19 11.70
N ILE A 12 12.70 4.50 10.98
CA ILE A 12 12.66 5.23 9.70
C ILE A 12 12.69 4.23 8.55
N HIS A 13 11.71 4.34 7.66
CA HIS A 13 11.53 3.43 6.52
C HIS A 13 11.43 4.21 5.20
N ARG A 14 11.68 3.51 4.08
CA ARG A 14 11.49 4.10 2.76
C ARG A 14 10.02 4.28 2.46
N ALA A 15 9.70 5.47 1.98
CA ALA A 15 8.35 5.87 1.69
C ALA A 15 8.28 6.71 0.41
N LYS A 16 7.05 7.00 0.01
CA LYS A 16 6.73 7.95 -1.04
C LYS A 16 5.63 8.86 -0.56
N LEU A 17 5.86 10.17 -0.63
CA LEU A 17 4.83 11.17 -0.45
C LEU A 17 3.79 11.03 -1.57
N GLN A 18 2.53 10.79 -1.18
CA GLN A 18 1.39 10.63 -2.08
C GLN A 18 0.63 11.94 -2.25
N SER A 19 0.25 12.59 -1.16
CA SER A 19 -0.55 13.81 -1.18
C SER A 19 -0.46 14.58 0.13
N ILE A 20 -0.88 15.85 0.12
CA ILE A 20 -1.13 16.63 1.33
C ILE A 20 -2.58 16.38 1.75
N LYS A 21 -2.81 16.04 3.01
CA LYS A 21 -4.13 15.76 3.58
C LYS A 21 -4.76 17.01 4.22
N SER A 22 -3.97 17.78 4.97
CA SER A 22 -4.37 19.05 5.58
C SER A 22 -3.24 20.06 5.41
N TYR A 23 -3.58 21.35 5.37
CA TYR A 23 -2.62 22.45 5.32
C TYR A 23 -2.45 23.16 6.67
N ASP A 24 -3.34 22.92 7.63
CA ASP A 24 -3.31 23.54 8.96
C ASP A 24 -3.75 22.56 10.07
N PRO A 25 -2.82 21.96 10.84
CA PRO A 25 -1.40 21.87 10.52
C PRO A 25 -1.16 21.01 9.26
N VAL A 26 -0.02 21.22 8.60
CA VAL A 26 0.33 20.44 7.39
C VAL A 26 0.48 18.97 7.74
N THR A 27 -0.32 18.12 7.10
CA THR A 27 -0.20 16.66 7.19
C THR A 27 -0.22 16.05 5.80
N CYS A 28 0.51 14.96 5.65
CA CYS A 28 0.82 14.32 4.40
C CYS A 28 0.45 12.84 4.45
N VAL A 29 -0.07 12.31 3.34
CA VAL A 29 -0.23 10.87 3.14
C VAL A 29 1.08 10.34 2.56
N VAL A 30 1.69 9.38 3.24
CA VAL A 30 2.87 8.65 2.76
C VAL A 30 2.52 7.19 2.54
N GLU A 31 3.13 6.56 1.54
CA GLU A 31 3.08 5.12 1.29
C GLU A 31 4.45 4.51 1.61
N PHE A 32 4.50 3.51 2.47
CA PHE A 32 5.73 2.78 2.81
C PHE A 32 5.99 1.74 1.72
N VAL A 33 6.93 2.03 0.83
CA VAL A 33 7.11 1.28 -0.43
C VAL A 33 7.59 -0.16 -0.24
N ASP A 34 8.10 -0.48 0.94
CA ASP A 34 8.54 -1.84 1.29
C ASP A 34 7.44 -2.69 1.95
N TYR A 35 6.34 -2.06 2.39
CA TYR A 35 5.22 -2.71 3.09
C TYR A 35 3.88 -2.57 2.33
N GLY A 36 3.73 -1.53 1.50
CA GLY A 36 2.49 -1.21 0.78
C GLY A 36 1.43 -0.51 1.65
N SER A 37 1.72 -0.25 2.92
CA SER A 37 0.83 0.47 3.84
C SER A 37 0.93 1.98 3.66
N THR A 38 -0.14 2.70 4.01
CA THR A 38 -0.18 4.17 3.99
C THR A 38 -0.38 4.74 5.38
N LYS A 39 0.21 5.89 5.67
CA LYS A 39 0.04 6.61 6.94
C LYS A 39 -0.10 8.10 6.69
N VAL A 40 -0.81 8.77 7.59
CA VAL A 40 -0.85 10.23 7.66
C VAL A 40 0.18 10.67 8.68
N LEU A 41 1.09 11.55 8.27
CA LEU A 41 2.15 12.09 9.11
C LEU A 41 2.17 13.62 8.99
N ASP A 42 2.57 14.29 10.05
CA ASP A 42 3.06 15.66 9.93
C ASP A 42 4.40 15.70 9.18
N THR A 43 4.88 16.90 8.86
CA THR A 43 6.14 17.10 8.13
C THR A 43 7.37 16.76 8.96
N SER A 44 7.29 16.72 10.30
CA SER A 44 8.42 16.37 11.18
C SER A 44 8.77 14.88 11.12
N GLY A 45 7.79 14.04 10.76
CA GLY A 45 7.99 12.60 10.55
C GLY A 45 8.48 12.22 9.15
N ILE A 46 8.86 13.17 8.30
CA ILE A 46 9.26 12.94 6.90
C ILE A 46 10.66 13.51 6.66
N PHE A 47 11.54 12.70 6.07
CA PHE A 47 12.93 13.08 5.79
C PHE A 47 13.28 12.85 4.31
N GLN A 48 14.34 13.50 3.86
CA GLN A 48 14.88 13.28 2.53
C GLN A 48 15.46 11.85 2.42
N LEU A 49 15.24 11.20 1.27
CA LEU A 49 15.84 9.90 0.97
C LEU A 49 17.27 10.10 0.43
N PRO A 50 18.31 9.52 1.07
CA PRO A 50 19.65 9.50 0.51
C PRO A 50 19.70 8.81 -0.85
N LEU A 51 20.51 9.33 -1.79
CA LEU A 51 20.64 8.78 -3.14
C LEU A 51 21.06 7.31 -3.15
N SER A 52 21.91 6.91 -2.21
CA SER A 52 22.36 5.51 -2.04
C SER A 52 21.20 4.55 -1.75
N LEU A 53 20.08 5.00 -1.20
CA LEU A 53 18.93 4.13 -0.90
C LEU A 53 17.91 4.05 -2.04
N ILE A 54 18.09 4.84 -3.10
CA ILE A 54 17.21 4.86 -4.28
C ILE A 54 17.45 3.64 -5.17
N GLU A 55 18.68 3.11 -5.20
CA GLU A 55 19.05 1.98 -6.06
C GLU A 55 18.30 0.68 -5.73
N TYR A 56 17.83 0.53 -4.50
CA TYR A 56 17.11 -0.66 -4.07
C TYR A 56 15.66 -0.63 -4.57
N PRO A 57 15.14 -1.69 -5.20
CA PRO A 57 13.74 -1.73 -5.62
C PRO A 57 12.80 -1.70 -4.41
N ALA A 58 11.60 -1.14 -4.60
CA ALA A 58 10.52 -1.25 -3.62
C ALA A 58 10.12 -2.72 -3.44
N LYS A 59 9.95 -3.16 -2.19
CA LYS A 59 9.64 -4.58 -1.90
C LYS A 59 8.16 -4.91 -1.99
N ALA A 60 7.27 -3.95 -1.78
CA ALA A 60 5.83 -4.20 -1.85
C ALA A 60 5.37 -4.27 -3.31
N ILE A 61 4.71 -5.36 -3.67
CA ILE A 61 4.13 -5.56 -5.00
C ILE A 61 2.61 -5.57 -4.87
N LYS A 62 1.95 -4.63 -5.53
CA LYS A 62 0.49 -4.59 -5.56
C LYS A 62 -0.04 -5.69 -6.48
N VAL A 63 -0.82 -6.60 -5.89
CA VAL A 63 -1.42 -7.73 -6.62
C VAL A 63 -2.94 -7.69 -6.54
N LYS A 64 -3.58 -8.45 -7.44
CA LYS A 64 -5.00 -8.75 -7.40
C LYS A 64 -5.18 -10.24 -7.58
N LEU A 65 -6.00 -10.87 -6.73
CA LEU A 65 -6.30 -12.28 -6.86
C LEU A 65 -7.19 -12.52 -8.10
N ALA A 66 -6.68 -13.32 -9.03
CA ALA A 66 -7.40 -13.69 -10.24
C ALA A 66 -8.54 -14.69 -9.92
N GLY A 67 -9.61 -14.68 -10.71
CA GLY A 67 -10.75 -15.57 -10.53
C GLY A 67 -11.77 -15.13 -9.47
N PHE A 68 -11.40 -14.22 -8.56
CA PHE A 68 -12.31 -13.68 -7.55
C PHE A 68 -12.99 -12.40 -8.03
N LYS A 69 -14.29 -12.31 -7.77
CA LYS A 69 -15.13 -11.15 -8.04
C LYS A 69 -16.08 -10.95 -6.85
N PRO A 70 -16.52 -9.72 -6.60
CA PRO A 70 -17.57 -9.50 -5.61
C PRO A 70 -18.81 -10.33 -5.96
N PRO A 71 -19.52 -10.87 -4.96
CA PRO A 71 -20.76 -11.60 -5.19
C PRO A 71 -21.81 -10.69 -5.86
N LYS A 72 -22.71 -11.29 -6.64
CA LYS A 72 -23.78 -10.55 -7.33
C LYS A 72 -24.77 -9.94 -6.34
N GLU A 73 -25.04 -10.66 -5.26
CA GLU A 73 -25.90 -10.25 -4.16
C GLU A 73 -25.09 -10.33 -2.87
N ASP A 74 -25.00 -9.21 -2.17
CA ASP A 74 -24.31 -9.06 -0.89
C ASP A 74 -25.20 -8.20 0.01
N PHE A 75 -25.81 -8.81 1.02
CA PHE A 75 -26.74 -8.14 1.94
C PHE A 75 -26.03 -7.42 3.10
N GLU A 76 -24.69 -7.50 3.19
CA GLU A 76 -23.94 -6.78 4.21
C GLU A 76 -24.08 -5.26 4.02
N THR A 77 -24.19 -4.50 5.10
CA THR A 77 -24.37 -3.04 5.00
C THR A 77 -23.03 -2.29 4.96
N GLN A 78 -22.02 -2.83 5.63
CA GLN A 78 -20.69 -2.21 5.72
C GLN A 78 -19.86 -2.54 4.49
N ARG A 79 -19.40 -1.49 3.78
CA ARG A 79 -18.63 -1.59 2.53
C ARG A 79 -17.21 -1.07 2.69
N VAL A 80 -16.30 -1.64 1.92
CA VAL A 80 -14.91 -1.13 1.85
C VAL A 80 -14.93 0.28 1.22
N PRO A 81 -14.47 1.33 1.92
CA PRO A 81 -14.64 2.72 1.46
C PRO A 81 -14.07 3.01 0.08
N TYR A 82 -12.94 2.39 -0.26
CA TYR A 82 -12.25 2.55 -1.54
C TYR A 82 -12.60 1.45 -2.57
N CYS A 83 -13.38 0.43 -2.19
CA CYS A 83 -13.88 -0.58 -3.12
C CYS A 83 -15.28 -1.07 -2.70
N PRO A 84 -16.33 -0.24 -2.83
CA PRO A 84 -17.65 -0.52 -2.23
C PRO A 84 -18.36 -1.75 -2.77
N LYS A 85 -17.84 -2.36 -3.84
CA LYS A 85 -18.33 -3.64 -4.38
C LYS A 85 -18.10 -4.79 -3.41
N TRP A 86 -17.11 -4.69 -2.51
CA TRP A 86 -16.83 -5.68 -1.48
C TRP A 86 -17.37 -5.22 -0.12
N SER A 87 -17.94 -6.15 0.64
CA SER A 87 -18.27 -5.94 2.05
C SER A 87 -17.03 -5.87 2.92
N MET A 88 -17.15 -5.20 4.08
CA MET A 88 -16.11 -5.21 5.12
C MET A 88 -15.84 -6.63 5.63
N ARG A 89 -16.88 -7.48 5.71
CA ARG A 89 -16.74 -8.89 6.06
C ARG A 89 -15.82 -9.65 5.09
N ALA A 90 -16.04 -9.49 3.78
CA ALA A 90 -15.18 -10.12 2.78
C ALA A 90 -13.72 -9.64 2.86
N LEU A 91 -13.49 -8.36 3.23
CA LEU A 91 -12.15 -7.84 3.48
C LEU A 91 -11.50 -8.51 4.69
N THR A 92 -12.21 -8.62 5.82
CA THR A 92 -11.70 -9.26 7.04
C THR A 92 -11.38 -10.73 6.79
N GLU A 93 -12.29 -11.49 6.17
CA GLU A 93 -12.05 -12.90 5.85
C GLU A 93 -10.82 -13.06 4.94
N MET A 94 -10.65 -12.18 3.93
CA MET A 94 -9.46 -12.19 3.09
C MET A 94 -8.20 -11.87 3.89
N MET A 95 -8.25 -10.90 4.82
CA MET A 95 -7.12 -10.56 5.69
C MET A 95 -6.71 -11.75 6.56
N ASP A 96 -7.67 -12.42 7.20
CA ASP A 96 -7.42 -13.61 8.04
C ASP A 96 -6.84 -14.77 7.22
N LEU A 97 -7.31 -14.94 5.98
CA LEU A 97 -6.81 -15.97 5.08
C LEU A 97 -5.36 -15.73 4.64
N VAL A 98 -4.90 -14.49 4.54
CA VAL A 98 -3.54 -14.17 4.07
C VAL A 98 -2.56 -13.82 5.19
N ALA A 99 -3.06 -13.45 6.37
CA ALA A 99 -2.22 -13.05 7.49
C ALA A 99 -1.19 -14.13 7.81
N GLU A 100 0.07 -13.71 7.94
CA GLU A 100 1.21 -14.56 8.33
C GLU A 100 1.48 -15.75 7.39
N LYS A 101 0.94 -15.73 6.16
CA LYS A 101 1.17 -16.77 5.15
C LYS A 101 2.12 -16.32 4.06
N THR A 102 2.88 -17.29 3.55
CA THR A 102 3.74 -17.11 2.37
C THR A 102 3.01 -17.62 1.14
N PHE A 103 2.96 -16.79 0.09
CA PHE A 103 2.38 -17.14 -1.20
C PHE A 103 3.46 -17.12 -2.27
N SER A 104 3.36 -18.06 -3.22
CA SER A 104 4.17 -18.02 -4.44
C SER A 104 3.31 -17.44 -5.57
N VAL A 105 3.86 -16.47 -6.29
CA VAL A 105 3.22 -15.86 -7.46
C VAL A 105 4.15 -16.01 -8.66
N ALA A 106 3.63 -16.57 -9.75
CA ALA A 106 4.33 -16.59 -11.03
C ALA A 106 4.02 -15.29 -11.77
N CYS A 107 5.02 -14.41 -11.91
CA CYS A 107 4.90 -13.20 -12.70
C CYS A 107 5.40 -13.47 -14.13
N ILE A 108 4.52 -13.36 -15.12
CA ILE A 108 4.94 -13.37 -16.53
C ILE A 108 5.32 -11.93 -16.89
N VAL A 109 6.61 -11.62 -16.84
CA VAL A 109 7.14 -10.33 -17.30
C VAL A 109 7.24 -10.39 -18.83
N ARG A 110 6.33 -9.70 -19.54
CA ARG A 110 6.50 -9.47 -20.99
C ARG A 110 7.48 -8.32 -21.17
N VAL A 111 8.71 -8.63 -21.59
CA VAL A 111 9.70 -7.63 -21.98
C VAL A 111 9.33 -7.12 -23.37
N PHE A 112 8.72 -5.94 -23.44
CA PHE A 112 8.54 -5.24 -24.71
C PHE A 112 9.88 -4.62 -25.10
N HIS A 113 10.51 -5.15 -26.15
CA HIS A 113 11.61 -4.46 -26.81
C HIS A 113 11.00 -3.32 -27.63
N THR A 114 11.25 -2.08 -27.22
CA THR A 114 11.09 -0.93 -28.11
C THR A 114 12.27 -0.93 -29.07
N THR A 115 12.05 -1.36 -30.31
CA THR A 115 12.95 -1.10 -31.44
C THR A 115 12.84 0.35 -31.89
#